data_AF-A0A4R8DC93-F1
#
_entry.id   AF-A0A4R8DC93-F1
#
_cell.length_a   1.000
_cell.length_b   1.000
_cell.length_c   1.000
_cell.angle_alpha   90.00
_cell.angle_beta   90.00
_cell.angle_gamma   90.00
#
_symmetry.space_group_name_H-M   'P 1'
#
loop_
_entity.id
_entity.type
_entity.pdbx_description
1 polymer ?
#
loop_
_entity_poly.entity_id
_entity_poly.type
_entity_poly.pdbx_seq_one_letter_code
_entity_poly.pdbx_strand_id
1 'polypeptide(L)'
;MNTELEPPRVPPLSAAERSRMRNQLMERTRPATGRPARRWIAPMVGVGAVAAVVAGTLVVTQKSPDEPGAAGTSAPLASPEARVGVDLGAVPRGDVAKIVADCQFPDEAGPAQLVWSRHVRGITKDSSALVALALNTKRATAQPTVTRGGRKPGPGGAPSTAKLGYRFCMTRMPPSAKLGAVASVARVEDKAWRTEPTAQRGLVTLGSTDGDITNDLTTLQAWRLYRAHPDVAKVEARYVLDGKTGPWTSGVVDGGFAYLEVQANGKFTLGQRLETEVRAFDAQGRLVPVG
;
A
#
# COMPACT_ATOMS: atom_id res chain seq x y z
N MET A 1 -30.70 46.22 25.63
CA MET A 1 -31.32 45.61 24.44
C MET A 1 -30.94 44.14 24.44
N ASN A 2 -31.88 43.25 24.78
CA ASN A 2 -31.63 41.80 24.87
C ASN A 2 -31.94 41.15 23.51
N THR A 3 -31.02 40.34 22.99
CA THR A 3 -31.23 39.49 21.82
C THR A 3 -30.93 38.04 22.19
N GLU A 4 -31.89 37.38 22.83
CA GLU A 4 -31.94 35.93 22.90
C GLU A 4 -32.81 35.41 21.75
N LEU A 5 -32.18 34.81 20.74
CA LEU A 5 -32.85 34.03 19.70
C LEU A 5 -32.82 32.57 20.14
N GLU A 6 -33.84 32.13 20.87
CA GLU A 6 -34.04 30.71 21.20
C GLU A 6 -34.54 29.99 19.93
N PRO A 7 -33.85 28.95 19.43
CA PRO A 7 -34.28 28.24 18.23
C PRO A 7 -35.55 27.41 18.51
N PRO A 8 -36.44 27.25 17.51
CA PRO A 8 -37.70 26.54 17.70
C PRO A 8 -37.44 25.08 18.08
N ARG A 9 -38.07 24.64 19.18
CA ARG A 9 -37.98 23.26 19.66
C ARG A 9 -38.74 22.34 18.70
N VAL A 10 -38.00 21.58 17.90
CA VAL A 10 -38.58 20.54 17.04
C VAL A 10 -38.88 19.30 17.90
N PRO A 11 -40.12 18.76 17.88
CA PRO A 11 -40.45 17.54 18.60
C PRO A 11 -39.57 16.36 18.14
N PRO A 12 -39.11 15.49 19.06
CA PRO A 12 -38.34 14.32 18.68
C PRO A 12 -39.19 13.34 17.87
N LEU A 13 -38.67 12.89 16.73
CA LEU A 13 -39.32 11.90 15.87
C LEU A 13 -39.55 10.59 16.64
N SER A 14 -40.78 10.09 16.55
CA SER A 14 -41.15 8.80 17.13
C SER A 14 -40.34 7.67 16.50
N ALA A 15 -40.19 6.55 17.22
CA ALA A 15 -39.48 5.38 16.70
C ALA A 15 -40.13 4.84 15.41
N ALA A 16 -41.45 4.95 15.28
CA ALA A 16 -42.20 4.53 14.10
C ALA A 16 -41.89 5.41 12.86
N GLU A 17 -41.78 6.73 13.03
CA GLU A 17 -41.44 7.65 11.94
C GLU A 17 -39.98 7.48 11.48
N ARG A 18 -39.06 7.28 12.44
CA ARG A 18 -37.67 6.92 12.13
C ARG A 18 -37.56 5.62 11.33
N SER A 19 -38.35 4.61 11.68
CA SER A 19 -38.38 3.34 10.94
C SER A 19 -38.95 3.51 9.53
N ARG A 20 -40.01 4.31 9.34
CA ARG A 20 -40.59 4.59 8.01
C ARG A 20 -39.60 5.33 7.12
N MET A 21 -38.94 6.36 7.63
CA MET A 21 -37.90 7.09 6.88
C MET A 21 -36.74 6.19 6.51
N ARG A 22 -36.27 5.33 7.42
CA ARG A 22 -35.19 4.37 7.12
C ARG A 22 -35.59 3.41 6.00
N ASN A 23 -36.81 2.87 6.03
CA ASN A 23 -37.29 1.95 5.00
C ASN A 23 -37.41 2.63 3.63
N GLN A 24 -37.96 3.85 3.58
CA GLN A 24 -38.02 4.63 2.33
C GLN A 24 -36.63 4.95 1.78
N LEU A 25 -35.66 5.22 2.64
CA LEU A 25 -34.29 5.53 2.22
C LEU A 25 -33.60 4.28 1.66
N MET A 26 -33.76 3.13 2.31
CA MET A 26 -33.22 1.85 1.83
C MET A 26 -33.86 1.41 0.51
N GLU A 27 -35.15 1.69 0.32
CA GLU A 27 -35.90 1.35 -0.89
C GLU A 27 -35.50 2.25 -2.07
N ARG A 28 -35.27 3.55 -1.83
CA ARG A 28 -34.70 4.47 -2.84
C ARG A 28 -33.26 4.15 -3.23
N THR A 29 -32.48 3.58 -2.33
CA THR A 29 -31.09 3.18 -2.60
C THR A 29 -30.96 1.79 -3.20
N ARG A 30 -32.07 1.07 -3.43
CA ARG A 30 -32.04 -0.29 -3.98
C ARG A 30 -31.69 -0.22 -5.47
N PRO A 31 -30.57 -0.79 -5.93
CA PRO A 31 -30.25 -0.82 -7.35
C PRO A 31 -31.28 -1.68 -8.10
N ALA A 32 -31.80 -1.17 -9.22
CA ALA A 32 -32.64 -1.95 -10.11
C ALA A 32 -31.85 -3.18 -10.61
N THR A 33 -32.35 -4.37 -10.31
CA THR A 33 -31.77 -5.64 -10.74
C THR A 33 -31.98 -5.85 -12.23
N GLY A 34 -30.99 -5.46 -13.04
CA GLY A 34 -30.83 -5.86 -14.45
C GLY A 34 -29.96 -7.12 -14.57
N ARG A 35 -30.47 -8.11 -15.32
CA ARG A 35 -29.92 -9.46 -15.56
C ARG A 35 -28.58 -9.50 -16.36
N PRO A 36 -27.91 -10.67 -16.46
CA PRO A 36 -26.45 -10.79 -16.47
C PRO A 36 -25.83 -10.93 -17.87
N ALA A 37 -24.54 -10.59 -18.00
CA ALA A 37 -23.48 -11.40 -18.65
C ALA A 37 -22.29 -10.54 -19.12
N ARG A 38 -21.07 -10.95 -18.74
CA ARG A 38 -19.94 -11.36 -19.62
C ARG A 38 -18.61 -11.15 -18.89
N ARG A 39 -17.85 -12.25 -18.78
CA ARG A 39 -16.47 -12.32 -18.29
C ARG A 39 -15.59 -11.36 -19.08
N TRP A 40 -14.82 -10.53 -18.39
CA TRP A 40 -13.63 -9.88 -18.93
C TRP A 40 -12.48 -10.03 -17.94
N ILE A 41 -11.41 -10.64 -18.45
CA ILE A 41 -10.06 -10.64 -17.87
C ILE A 41 -9.57 -9.20 -18.01
N ALA A 42 -9.26 -8.53 -16.90
CA ALA A 42 -8.78 -7.15 -16.91
C ALA A 42 -7.25 -7.10 -17.06
N PRO A 43 -6.70 -6.23 -17.92
CA PRO A 43 -5.27 -5.95 -17.97
C PRO A 43 -4.88 -5.03 -16.80
N MET A 44 -3.77 -5.36 -16.11
CA MET A 44 -3.17 -4.50 -15.09
C MET A 44 -2.44 -3.33 -15.78
N VAL A 45 -2.85 -2.10 -15.49
CA VAL A 45 -2.15 -0.87 -15.91
C VAL A 45 -1.18 -0.50 -14.79
N GLY A 46 0.11 -0.39 -15.14
CA GLY A 46 1.16 -0.01 -14.19
C GLY A 46 1.06 1.46 -13.77
N VAL A 47 1.12 1.70 -12.46
CA VAL A 47 1.17 3.05 -11.87
C VAL A 47 2.63 3.49 -11.76
N GLY A 48 2.96 4.67 -12.28
CA GLY A 48 4.30 5.27 -12.16
C GLY A 48 4.55 5.77 -10.74
N ALA A 49 5.49 5.15 -10.04
CA ALA A 49 6.03 5.64 -8.77
C ALA A 49 7.19 6.61 -9.03
N VAL A 50 7.30 7.68 -8.23
CA VAL A 50 8.48 8.56 -8.22
C VAL A 50 9.37 8.13 -7.06
N ALA A 51 10.60 7.72 -7.37
CA ALA A 51 11.61 7.37 -6.39
C ALA A 51 12.62 8.53 -6.22
N ALA A 52 12.96 8.86 -4.98
CA ALA A 52 14.05 9.79 -4.67
C ALA A 52 15.32 9.00 -4.30
N VAL A 53 16.43 9.28 -5.00
CA VAL A 53 17.75 8.69 -4.74
C VAL A 53 18.64 9.74 -4.06
N VAL A 54 19.14 9.44 -2.86
CA VAL A 54 20.16 10.25 -2.20
C VAL A 54 21.52 9.64 -2.50
N ALA A 55 22.32 10.28 -3.36
CA ALA A 55 23.69 9.89 -3.64
C ALA A 55 24.62 10.43 -2.55
N GLY A 56 25.14 9.55 -1.68
CA GLY A 56 26.23 9.86 -0.76
C GLY A 56 27.49 9.12 -1.22
N THR A 57 28.52 9.85 -1.63
CA THR A 57 29.82 9.29 -2.01
C THR A 57 30.59 8.89 -0.77
N LEU A 58 30.77 7.59 -0.54
CA LEU A 58 31.81 7.06 0.33
C LEU A 58 32.75 6.20 -0.51
N VAL A 59 33.97 6.71 -0.69
CA VAL A 59 35.10 5.98 -1.26
C VAL A 59 35.57 4.97 -0.22
N VAL A 60 35.44 3.68 -0.50
CA VAL A 60 36.11 2.62 0.26
C VAL A 60 37.01 1.87 -0.70
N THR A 61 38.31 2.12 -0.59
CA THR A 61 39.38 1.32 -1.19
C THR A 61 39.64 0.12 -0.30
N GLN A 62 39.50 -1.12 -0.81
CA GLN A 62 40.19 -2.27 -0.23
C GLN A 62 40.35 -3.44 -1.23
N LYS A 63 41.56 -3.46 -1.80
CA LYS A 63 42.47 -4.59 -2.08
C LYS A 63 41.91 -6.03 -2.04
N SER A 64 41.94 -6.70 -3.20
CA SER A 64 41.92 -8.17 -3.31
C SER A 64 43.26 -8.80 -2.89
N PRO A 65 43.25 -10.09 -2.57
CA PRO A 65 44.12 -11.03 -3.29
C PRO A 65 43.36 -12.27 -3.82
N ASP A 66 43.80 -12.73 -5.00
CA ASP A 66 43.56 -14.06 -5.62
C ASP A 66 44.06 -15.19 -4.69
N GLU A 67 43.63 -16.47 -4.69
CA GLU A 67 43.27 -17.47 -5.74
C GLU A 67 42.79 -18.78 -5.00
N PRO A 68 42.68 -20.02 -5.58
CA PRO A 68 41.69 -20.59 -6.52
C PRO A 68 40.86 -21.80 -5.98
N GLY A 69 39.74 -22.10 -6.65
CA GLY A 69 39.30 -23.47 -6.99
C GLY A 69 38.58 -24.35 -5.94
N ALA A 70 37.30 -24.67 -6.20
CA ALA A 70 36.73 -26.02 -6.03
C ALA A 70 35.33 -26.11 -6.63
N ALA A 71 35.12 -27.14 -7.46
CA ALA A 71 33.84 -27.52 -8.03
C ALA A 71 32.95 -28.25 -7.02
N GLY A 72 31.63 -28.11 -7.19
CA GLY A 72 30.63 -29.06 -6.72
C GLY A 72 30.08 -28.80 -5.32
N THR A 73 28.82 -28.38 -5.25
CA THR A 73 27.69 -29.12 -4.64
C THR A 73 26.53 -28.15 -4.54
N SER A 74 25.43 -28.45 -5.24
CA SER A 74 24.17 -27.72 -5.15
C SER A 74 23.60 -27.83 -3.73
N ALA A 75 23.94 -26.87 -2.89
CA ALA A 75 23.35 -26.74 -1.57
C ALA A 75 21.88 -26.28 -1.71
N PRO A 76 20.95 -26.86 -0.93
CA PRO A 76 19.58 -26.36 -0.92
C PRO A 76 19.59 -24.95 -0.32
N LEU A 77 18.96 -24.00 -1.02
CA LEU A 77 18.62 -22.67 -0.51
C LEU A 77 17.59 -22.82 0.63
N ALA A 78 18.02 -23.30 1.77
CA ALA A 78 17.23 -23.32 3.00
C ALA A 78 17.96 -22.42 4.02
N SER A 79 17.62 -21.13 3.98
CA SER A 79 18.06 -20.19 5.01
C SER A 79 17.21 -20.39 6.29
N PRO A 80 17.82 -20.54 7.47
CA PRO A 80 17.14 -20.88 8.72
C PRO A 80 16.58 -19.66 9.46
N GLU A 81 15.78 -18.82 8.79
CA GLU A 81 15.18 -17.61 9.41
C GLU A 81 13.67 -17.50 9.15
N ALA A 82 12.94 -18.60 9.34
CA ALA A 82 11.48 -18.63 9.17
C ALA A 82 10.74 -18.36 10.49
N ARG A 83 10.93 -17.19 11.13
CA ARG A 83 10.03 -16.65 12.19
C ARG A 83 10.02 -15.11 12.33
N VAL A 84 10.30 -14.35 11.28
CA VAL A 84 10.31 -12.87 11.36
C VAL A 84 9.05 -12.30 10.71
N GLY A 85 8.08 -11.89 11.53
CA GLY A 85 6.92 -11.14 11.04
C GLY A 85 7.36 -9.79 10.45
N VAL A 86 6.60 -9.28 9.47
CA VAL A 86 6.87 -7.97 8.86
C VAL A 86 6.58 -6.82 9.84
N ASP A 87 5.66 -7.02 10.78
CA ASP A 87 5.15 -5.98 11.66
C ASP A 87 6.10 -5.68 12.84
N LEU A 88 6.52 -4.41 12.97
CA LEU A 88 7.27 -3.91 14.13
C LEU A 88 6.40 -3.02 15.03
N GLY A 89 5.13 -2.80 14.68
CA GLY A 89 4.20 -2.01 15.48
C GLY A 89 3.72 -0.74 14.79
N ALA A 90 3.17 0.18 15.60
CA ALA A 90 2.81 1.51 15.16
C ALA A 90 4.06 2.34 14.83
N VAL A 91 3.92 3.32 13.94
CA VAL A 91 4.99 4.28 13.64
C VAL A 91 5.42 5.00 14.93
N PRO A 92 6.73 5.05 15.27
CA PRO A 92 7.20 5.79 16.42
C PRO A 92 6.78 7.27 16.35
N ARG A 93 6.40 7.85 17.49
CA ARG A 93 5.90 9.24 17.53
C ARG A 93 6.85 10.26 16.92
N GLY A 94 8.17 10.05 17.08
CA GLY A 94 9.21 10.91 16.50
C GLY A 94 9.24 10.90 14.97
N ASP A 95 8.73 9.83 14.34
CA ASP A 95 8.80 9.63 12.90
C ASP A 95 7.48 9.96 12.17
N VAL A 96 6.41 10.28 12.90
CA VAL A 96 5.09 10.59 12.30
C VAL A 96 5.16 11.77 11.34
N ALA A 97 5.85 12.86 11.73
CA ALA A 97 5.99 14.03 10.88
C ALA A 97 6.79 13.70 9.59
N LYS A 98 7.79 12.82 9.72
CA LYS A 98 8.59 12.37 8.59
C LYS A 98 7.76 11.59 7.57
N ILE A 99 7.01 10.58 8.01
CA ILE A 99 6.19 9.81 7.08
C ILE A 99 5.09 10.68 6.46
N VAL A 100 4.49 11.62 7.21
CA VAL A 100 3.54 12.60 6.65
C VAL A 100 4.17 13.42 5.52
N ALA A 101 5.39 13.90 5.72
CA ALA A 101 6.13 14.64 4.71
C ALA A 101 6.48 13.77 3.49
N ASP A 102 6.92 12.53 3.71
CA ASP A 102 7.27 11.59 2.63
C ASP A 102 6.03 11.14 1.83
N CYS A 103 4.83 11.17 2.43
CA CYS A 103 3.58 10.97 1.72
C CYS A 103 3.14 12.19 0.88
N GLN A 104 3.86 13.31 0.91
CA GLN A 104 3.49 14.54 0.20
C GLN A 104 4.18 14.65 -1.17
N PHE A 105 3.40 14.92 -2.22
CA PHE A 105 3.98 15.31 -3.52
C PHE A 105 4.45 16.77 -3.46
N PRO A 106 5.62 17.11 -4.04
CA PRO A 106 6.21 18.46 -3.93
C PRO A 106 5.27 19.61 -4.34
N ASP A 107 4.43 19.39 -5.35
CA ASP A 107 3.55 20.44 -5.92
C ASP A 107 2.15 20.49 -5.27
N GLU A 108 1.91 19.72 -4.21
CA GLU A 108 0.61 19.65 -3.55
C GLU A 108 0.60 20.48 -2.25
N ALA A 109 -0.45 21.27 -2.05
CA ALA A 109 -0.59 22.11 -0.86
C ALA A 109 -1.08 21.33 0.36
N GLY A 110 -0.58 21.70 1.55
CA GLY A 110 -1.05 21.21 2.85
C GLY A 110 -0.50 19.83 3.23
N PRO A 111 -0.45 19.50 4.54
CA PRO A 111 0.06 18.21 4.99
C PRO A 111 -0.90 17.08 4.64
N ALA A 112 -0.33 15.91 4.38
CA ALA A 112 -1.09 14.68 4.31
C ALA A 112 -1.73 14.35 5.66
N GLN A 113 -3.01 13.95 5.64
CA GLN A 113 -3.61 13.34 6.82
C GLN A 113 -3.34 11.84 6.77
N LEU A 114 -2.66 11.29 7.78
CA LEU A 114 -2.50 9.84 7.90
C LEU A 114 -3.86 9.19 8.14
N VAL A 115 -4.15 8.15 7.37
CA VAL A 115 -5.32 7.29 7.49
C VAL A 115 -4.95 5.99 8.19
N TRP A 116 -3.77 5.46 7.84
CA TRP A 116 -3.21 4.23 8.41
C TRP A 116 -1.70 4.27 8.28
N SER A 117 -0.97 3.65 9.22
CA SER A 117 0.49 3.57 9.14
C SER A 117 1.05 2.47 10.02
N ARG A 118 2.16 1.86 9.61
CA ARG A 118 2.90 0.85 10.39
C ARG A 118 4.41 1.03 10.26
N HIS A 119 5.11 0.62 11.30
CA HIS A 119 6.54 0.35 11.26
C HIS A 119 6.74 -1.11 10.92
N VAL A 120 7.54 -1.39 9.91
CA VAL A 120 7.76 -2.74 9.39
C VAL A 120 9.25 -3.02 9.22
N ARG A 121 9.61 -4.30 9.12
CA ARG A 121 10.96 -4.73 8.76
C ARG A 121 11.34 -4.17 7.38
N GLY A 122 12.63 -3.86 7.18
CA GLY A 122 13.14 -3.32 5.93
C GLY A 122 13.71 -4.40 5.01
N ILE A 123 14.15 -3.96 3.82
CA ILE A 123 14.71 -4.81 2.76
C ILE A 123 16.02 -5.52 3.16
N THR A 124 16.71 -5.02 4.18
CA THR A 124 17.91 -5.65 4.75
C THR A 124 17.71 -5.96 6.24
N LYS A 125 18.56 -6.82 6.82
CA LYS A 125 18.49 -7.19 8.24
C LYS A 125 18.59 -5.99 9.19
N ASP A 126 19.35 -4.97 8.79
CA ASP A 126 19.61 -3.78 9.60
C ASP A 126 18.72 -2.58 9.22
N SER A 127 17.72 -2.79 8.36
CA SER A 127 16.77 -1.73 7.98
C SER A 127 15.35 -2.02 8.44
N SER A 128 14.59 -0.94 8.55
CA SER A 128 13.15 -0.92 8.74
C SER A 128 12.49 -0.03 7.70
N ALA A 129 11.17 -0.06 7.61
CA ALA A 129 10.41 0.89 6.80
C ALA A 129 9.18 1.41 7.55
N LEU A 130 8.82 2.64 7.28
CA LEU A 130 7.53 3.22 7.64
C LEU A 130 6.64 3.11 6.42
N VAL A 131 5.47 2.48 6.56
CA VAL A 131 4.48 2.38 5.50
C VAL A 131 3.25 3.13 5.94
N ALA A 132 2.67 3.93 5.05
CA ALA A 132 1.46 4.66 5.36
C ALA A 132 0.49 4.75 4.18
N LEU A 133 -0.78 4.93 4.54
CA LEU A 133 -1.83 5.42 3.68
C LEU A 133 -2.22 6.81 4.21
N ALA A 134 -2.28 7.79 3.30
CA ALA A 134 -2.63 9.15 3.64
C ALA A 134 -3.65 9.74 2.67
N LEU A 135 -4.31 10.80 3.10
CA LEU A 135 -5.28 11.58 2.34
C LEU A 135 -4.75 13.01 2.14
N ASN A 136 -4.83 13.53 0.92
CA ASN A 136 -4.68 14.95 0.66
C ASN A 136 -6.04 15.65 0.85
N THR A 137 -6.21 16.29 2.00
CA THR A 137 -7.48 16.93 2.41
C THR A 137 -7.84 18.16 1.59
N LYS A 138 -6.84 18.91 1.08
CA LYS A 138 -7.11 20.08 0.21
C LYS A 138 -7.59 19.69 -1.18
N ARG A 139 -7.21 18.49 -1.63
CA ARG A 139 -7.59 17.97 -2.95
C ARG A 139 -8.94 17.27 -2.95
N ALA A 140 -9.27 16.56 -1.86
CA ALA A 140 -10.57 15.92 -1.70
C ALA A 140 -11.76 16.91 -1.82
N THR A 141 -11.53 18.19 -1.52
CA THR A 141 -12.53 19.27 -1.57
C THR A 141 -12.53 20.10 -2.86
N ALA A 142 -11.53 19.93 -3.73
CA ALA A 142 -11.47 20.70 -4.98
C ALA A 142 -12.43 20.09 -6.01
N GLN A 143 -13.60 20.72 -6.21
CA GLN A 143 -14.44 20.40 -7.37
C GLN A 143 -13.62 20.53 -8.66
N PRO A 144 -13.76 19.60 -9.62
CA PRO A 144 -13.05 19.71 -10.88
C PRO A 144 -13.58 20.94 -11.62
N THR A 145 -12.82 22.04 -11.59
CA THR A 145 -13.06 23.17 -12.48
C THR A 145 -12.88 22.64 -13.89
N VAL A 146 -13.98 22.49 -14.62
CA VAL A 146 -13.97 22.10 -16.03
C VAL A 146 -13.41 23.29 -16.81
N THR A 147 -12.09 23.42 -16.82
CA THR A 147 -11.42 24.35 -17.73
C THR A 147 -11.45 23.71 -19.11
N ARG A 148 -12.44 24.12 -19.90
CA ARG A 148 -12.60 23.78 -21.32
C ARG A 148 -11.44 24.44 -22.09
N GLY A 149 -10.29 23.77 -22.14
CA GLY A 149 -9.10 24.27 -22.84
C GLY A 149 -7.91 23.34 -22.62
N GLY A 150 -7.39 22.77 -23.70
CA GLY A 150 -6.35 21.74 -23.71
C GLY A 150 -5.00 22.15 -23.13
N ARG A 151 -4.91 22.26 -21.79
CA ARG A 151 -3.64 22.28 -21.08
C ARG A 151 -3.20 20.83 -20.83
N LYS A 152 -2.09 20.43 -21.46
CA LYS A 152 -1.37 19.20 -21.09
C LYS A 152 -1.18 19.20 -19.57
N PRO A 153 -1.47 18.09 -18.86
CA PRO A 153 -1.17 17.98 -17.45
C PRO A 153 0.32 18.29 -17.25
N GLY A 154 0.63 19.29 -16.44
CA GLY A 154 2.00 19.47 -15.98
C GLY A 154 2.47 18.22 -15.22
N PRO A 155 3.79 18.04 -15.05
CA PRO A 155 4.39 16.83 -14.45
C PRO A 155 3.90 16.49 -13.03
N GLY A 156 3.18 17.38 -12.34
CA GLY A 156 2.65 17.17 -11.00
C GLY A 156 1.13 16.91 -10.88
N GLY A 157 0.34 17.02 -11.95
CA GLY A 157 -1.11 16.83 -11.89
C GLY A 157 -1.49 15.36 -11.62
N ALA A 158 -2.30 15.06 -10.60
CA ALA A 158 -2.79 13.68 -10.44
C ALA A 158 -3.48 13.20 -11.72
N PRO A 159 -3.28 11.91 -12.07
CA PRO A 159 -4.01 11.31 -13.16
C PRO A 159 -5.52 11.42 -12.91
N SER A 160 -6.30 11.43 -13.98
CA SER A 160 -7.77 11.48 -13.93
C SER A 160 -8.38 10.32 -13.13
N THR A 161 -7.60 9.28 -12.86
CA THR A 161 -7.96 8.07 -12.12
C THR A 161 -7.73 8.16 -10.60
N ALA A 162 -7.12 9.23 -10.07
CA ALA A 162 -6.78 9.35 -8.65
C ALA A 162 -7.15 10.73 -8.05
N LYS A 163 -8.42 11.11 -8.18
CA LYS A 163 -8.94 12.41 -7.74
C LYS A 163 -9.31 12.46 -6.26
N LEU A 164 -9.54 11.31 -5.62
CA LEU A 164 -9.92 11.24 -4.21
C LEU A 164 -8.77 11.65 -3.27
N GLY A 165 -7.54 11.77 -3.77
CA GLY A 165 -6.41 12.28 -3.00
C GLY A 165 -5.78 11.27 -2.04
N TYR A 166 -6.14 9.98 -2.12
CA TYR A 166 -5.47 8.92 -1.38
C TYR A 166 -4.12 8.59 -1.98
N ARG A 167 -3.15 8.27 -1.12
CA ARG A 167 -1.79 7.90 -1.49
C ARG A 167 -1.23 6.91 -0.49
N PHE A 168 -0.36 6.05 -0.99
CA PHE A 168 0.46 5.20 -0.18
C PHE A 168 1.91 5.65 -0.28
N CYS A 169 2.66 5.37 0.76
CA CYS A 169 4.03 5.85 0.94
C CYS A 169 4.81 4.84 1.74
N MET A 170 6.09 4.73 1.42
CA MET A 170 7.05 3.91 2.15
C MET A 170 8.34 4.69 2.34
N THR A 171 8.88 4.67 3.54
CA THR A 171 10.15 5.32 3.89
C THR A 171 11.05 4.31 4.57
N ARG A 172 12.20 4.01 3.97
CA ARG A 172 13.21 3.10 4.53
C ARG A 172 14.12 3.82 5.52
N MET A 173 14.51 3.12 6.59
CA MET A 173 15.32 3.64 7.68
C MET A 173 16.40 2.62 8.11
N PRO A 174 17.64 3.05 8.39
CA PRO A 174 18.16 4.38 8.11
C PRO A 174 18.28 4.63 6.59
N PRO A 175 18.27 5.90 6.14
CA PRO A 175 18.64 6.22 4.77
C PRO A 175 20.03 5.66 4.46
N SER A 176 20.14 4.84 3.43
CA SER A 176 21.42 4.24 3.05
C SER A 176 21.48 4.07 1.55
N ALA A 177 22.64 4.41 0.99
CA ALA A 177 22.95 4.19 -0.41
C ALA A 177 22.94 2.69 -0.81
N LYS A 178 22.77 1.76 0.14
CA LYS A 178 22.59 0.33 -0.16
C LYS A 178 21.13 -0.04 -0.46
N LEU A 179 20.16 0.72 0.05
CA LEU A 179 18.74 0.32 0.09
C LEU A 179 17.95 0.61 -1.20
N GLY A 180 18.60 1.09 -2.26
CA GLY A 180 17.91 1.55 -3.46
C GLY A 180 17.15 2.85 -3.20
N ALA A 181 15.87 2.90 -3.59
CA ALA A 181 14.99 4.03 -3.30
C ALA A 181 14.77 4.16 -1.78
N VAL A 182 15.06 5.32 -1.18
CA VAL A 182 14.89 5.48 0.27
C VAL A 182 13.43 5.80 0.63
N ALA A 183 12.72 6.48 -0.27
CA ALA A 183 11.30 6.77 -0.12
C ALA A 183 10.56 6.55 -1.44
N SER A 184 9.32 6.11 -1.35
CA SER A 184 8.39 6.03 -2.47
C SER A 184 7.03 6.57 -2.05
N VAL A 185 6.40 7.30 -2.98
CA VAL A 185 5.03 7.77 -2.82
C VAL A 185 4.30 7.56 -4.14
N ALA A 186 3.09 7.02 -4.06
CA ALA A 186 2.22 6.86 -5.21
C ALA A 186 0.76 7.08 -4.82
N ARG A 187 -0.03 7.44 -5.84
CA ARG A 187 -1.45 7.75 -5.68
C ARG A 187 -2.26 6.45 -5.75
N VAL A 188 -3.27 6.36 -4.91
CA VAL A 188 -4.25 5.27 -4.96
C VAL A 188 -5.30 5.63 -6.02
N GLU A 189 -5.60 4.71 -6.92
CA GLU A 189 -6.67 4.91 -7.90
C GLU A 189 -8.04 4.97 -7.21
N ASP A 190 -8.90 5.89 -7.66
CA ASP A 190 -10.26 6.07 -7.18
C ASP A 190 -11.07 4.78 -7.29
N LYS A 191 -10.84 4.00 -8.36
CA LYS A 191 -11.48 2.69 -8.56
C LYS A 191 -11.02 1.70 -7.49
N ALA A 192 -9.72 1.62 -7.22
CA ALA A 192 -9.18 0.74 -6.18
C ALA A 192 -9.72 1.13 -4.81
N TRP A 193 -9.72 2.42 -4.48
CA TRP A 193 -10.26 2.93 -3.22
C TRP A 193 -11.74 2.60 -3.01
N ARG A 194 -12.57 2.85 -4.02
CA ARG A 194 -14.03 2.61 -3.98
C ARG A 194 -14.41 1.13 -4.00
N THR A 195 -13.49 0.25 -4.42
CA THR A 195 -13.76 -1.18 -4.41
C THR A 195 -13.71 -1.69 -2.98
N GLU A 196 -14.85 -2.16 -2.48
CA GLU A 196 -14.94 -2.72 -1.14
C GLU A 196 -14.52 -4.20 -1.13
N PRO A 197 -13.72 -4.63 -0.13
CA PRO A 197 -13.53 -6.05 0.14
C PRO A 197 -14.87 -6.71 0.44
N THR A 198 -15.02 -7.98 0.06
CA THR A 198 -16.22 -8.79 0.32
C THR A 198 -15.81 -10.16 0.87
N ALA A 199 -16.77 -10.95 1.37
CA ALA A 199 -16.50 -12.32 1.80
C ALA A 199 -15.89 -13.21 0.68
N GLN A 200 -16.18 -12.91 -0.59
CA GLN A 200 -15.61 -13.63 -1.75
C GLN A 200 -14.32 -13.00 -2.29
N ARG A 201 -13.93 -11.84 -1.75
CA ARG A 201 -12.74 -11.07 -2.13
C ARG A 201 -12.25 -10.31 -0.92
N GLY A 202 -11.58 -11.03 -0.01
CA GLY A 202 -11.16 -10.53 1.28
C GLY A 202 -10.12 -9.42 1.23
N LEU A 203 -9.41 -9.27 0.11
CA LEU A 203 -8.39 -8.24 -0.10
C LEU A 203 -8.63 -7.47 -1.40
N VAL A 204 -8.43 -6.15 -1.35
CA VAL A 204 -8.46 -5.26 -2.51
C VAL A 204 -7.17 -4.44 -2.55
N THR A 205 -6.36 -4.63 -3.59
CA THR A 205 -5.06 -3.94 -3.72
C THR A 205 -5.25 -2.42 -3.85
N LEU A 206 -4.56 -1.66 -3.01
CA LEU A 206 -4.47 -0.20 -3.08
C LEU A 206 -3.18 0.27 -3.77
N GLY A 207 -2.10 -0.49 -3.63
CA GLY A 207 -0.79 -0.16 -4.17
C GLY A 207 0.19 -1.32 -4.05
N SER A 208 1.20 -1.33 -4.92
CA SER A 208 2.26 -2.34 -4.90
C SER A 208 3.57 -1.82 -5.49
N THR A 209 4.66 -2.48 -5.13
CA THR A 209 5.85 -2.60 -5.96
C THR A 209 6.12 -4.08 -6.19
N ASP A 210 6.54 -4.45 -7.40
CA ASP A 210 6.89 -5.85 -7.71
C ASP A 210 8.39 -6.00 -8.02
N GLY A 211 9.25 -5.01 -7.71
CA GLY A 211 10.66 -5.07 -8.09
C GLY A 211 11.56 -3.99 -7.50
N ASP A 212 11.37 -3.64 -6.22
CA ASP A 212 12.31 -2.75 -5.53
C ASP A 212 13.61 -3.52 -5.25
N ILE A 213 14.75 -2.99 -5.67
CA ILE A 213 16.04 -3.68 -5.59
C ILE A 213 17.05 -2.87 -4.79
N THR A 214 17.92 -3.54 -4.04
CA THR A 214 19.08 -2.90 -3.42
C THR A 214 20.08 -2.44 -4.48
N ASN A 215 20.91 -1.45 -4.18
CA ASN A 215 21.86 -0.89 -5.17
C ASN A 215 22.99 -1.86 -5.52
N ASP A 216 23.28 -2.84 -4.66
CA ASP A 216 24.22 -3.93 -4.94
C ASP A 216 23.55 -5.10 -5.70
N LEU A 217 22.27 -4.98 -6.04
CA LEU A 217 21.47 -5.97 -6.74
C LEU A 217 21.39 -7.33 -6.04
N THR A 218 21.61 -7.35 -4.72
CA THR A 218 21.62 -8.59 -3.94
C THR A 218 20.28 -8.97 -3.34
N THR A 219 19.37 -8.01 -3.21
CA THR A 219 18.03 -8.21 -2.66
C THR A 219 16.98 -7.60 -3.56
N LEU A 220 15.98 -8.39 -3.91
CA LEU A 220 14.79 -7.96 -4.64
C LEU A 220 13.59 -8.06 -3.70
N GLN A 221 12.76 -7.03 -3.67
CA GLN A 221 11.63 -6.90 -2.77
C GLN A 221 10.37 -6.56 -3.56
N ALA A 222 9.27 -7.20 -3.16
CA ALA A 222 7.94 -6.82 -3.57
C ALA A 222 7.09 -6.59 -2.32
N TRP A 223 6.23 -5.59 -2.37
CA TRP A 223 5.32 -5.29 -1.29
C TRP A 223 3.98 -4.81 -1.84
N ARG A 224 2.92 -5.01 -1.05
CA ARG A 224 1.55 -4.68 -1.42
C ARG A 224 0.77 -4.15 -0.22
N LEU A 225 -0.04 -3.12 -0.47
CA LEU A 225 -1.00 -2.58 0.48
C LEU A 225 -2.41 -2.88 0.00
N TYR A 226 -3.27 -3.34 0.92
CA TYR A 226 -4.64 -3.75 0.65
C TYR A 226 -5.62 -3.04 1.58
N ARG A 227 -6.86 -2.85 1.11
CA ARG A 227 -8.02 -2.89 2.01
C ARG A 227 -8.35 -4.35 2.33
N ALA A 228 -8.63 -4.62 3.59
CA ALA A 228 -8.98 -5.95 4.09
C ALA A 228 -10.45 -5.99 4.51
N HIS A 229 -11.12 -7.10 4.20
CA HIS A 229 -12.43 -7.42 4.73
C HIS A 229 -12.34 -7.61 6.25
N PRO A 230 -13.36 -7.23 7.04
CA PRO A 230 -13.31 -7.37 8.50
C PRO A 230 -13.03 -8.78 9.01
N ASP A 231 -13.39 -9.80 8.23
CA ASP A 231 -13.14 -11.21 8.60
C ASP A 231 -11.68 -11.64 8.39
N VAL A 232 -10.86 -10.87 7.67
CA VAL A 232 -9.43 -11.18 7.51
C VAL A 232 -8.70 -10.81 8.80
N ALA A 233 -8.10 -11.81 9.45
CA ALA A 233 -7.31 -11.64 10.67
C ALA A 233 -5.80 -11.82 10.43
N LYS A 234 -5.42 -12.53 9.37
CA LYS A 234 -4.02 -12.79 9.02
C LYS A 234 -3.83 -12.81 7.51
N VAL A 235 -2.69 -12.31 7.05
CA VAL A 235 -2.25 -12.43 5.66
C VAL A 235 -0.83 -12.98 5.60
N GLU A 236 -0.56 -13.75 4.56
CA GLU A 236 0.78 -14.24 4.25
C GLU A 236 1.06 -14.09 2.76
N ALA A 237 2.32 -13.85 2.42
CA ALA A 237 2.79 -13.83 1.04
C ALA A 237 4.09 -14.61 0.88
N ARG A 238 4.34 -15.09 -0.33
CA ARG A 238 5.64 -15.61 -0.76
C ARG A 238 5.93 -15.13 -2.17
N TYR A 239 7.21 -15.03 -2.51
CA TYR A 239 7.60 -14.74 -3.88
C TYR A 239 7.59 -16.01 -4.74
N VAL A 240 7.37 -15.82 -6.03
CA VAL A 240 7.65 -16.79 -7.09
C VAL A 240 8.68 -16.15 -8.02
N LEU A 241 9.79 -16.85 -8.24
CA LEU A 241 10.90 -16.39 -9.06
C LEU A 241 11.44 -17.57 -9.86
N ASP A 242 11.43 -17.47 -11.19
CA ASP A 242 11.89 -18.51 -12.11
C ASP A 242 11.28 -19.89 -11.79
N GLY A 243 9.98 -19.90 -11.48
CA GLY A 243 9.22 -21.10 -11.11
C GLY A 243 9.49 -21.65 -9.70
N LYS A 244 10.39 -21.02 -8.93
CA LYS A 244 10.68 -21.40 -7.54
C LYS A 244 9.92 -20.51 -6.56
N THR A 245 9.47 -21.09 -5.46
CA THR A 245 8.74 -20.37 -4.41
C THR A 245 9.64 -20.08 -3.22
N GLY A 246 9.48 -18.88 -2.64
CA GLY A 246 10.07 -18.52 -1.37
C GLY A 246 9.27 -19.04 -0.16
N PRO A 247 9.77 -18.83 1.06
CA PRO A 247 9.01 -19.11 2.27
C PRO A 247 7.81 -18.17 2.42
N TRP A 248 6.75 -18.64 3.08
CA TRP A 248 5.64 -17.78 3.48
C TRP A 248 6.09 -16.80 4.57
N THR A 249 5.79 -15.53 4.36
CA THR A 249 6.07 -14.43 5.29
C THR A 249 4.75 -13.86 5.78
N SER A 250 4.62 -13.68 7.11
CA SER A 250 3.43 -13.06 7.70
C SER A 250 3.45 -11.55 7.51
N GLY A 251 2.35 -11.01 6.98
CA GLY A 251 2.13 -9.57 6.84
C GLY A 251 1.47 -8.95 8.07
N VAL A 252 0.97 -7.73 7.86
CA VAL A 252 0.23 -6.94 8.84
C VAL A 252 -1.24 -6.94 8.46
N VAL A 253 -2.15 -7.07 9.44
CA VAL A 253 -3.58 -6.78 9.29
C VAL A 253 -4.00 -5.88 10.45
N ASP A 254 -4.45 -4.67 10.15
CA ASP A 254 -4.80 -3.69 11.17
C ASP A 254 -5.73 -2.61 10.59
N GLY A 255 -6.76 -2.22 11.36
CA GLY A 255 -7.65 -1.10 11.00
C GLY A 255 -8.37 -1.24 9.65
N GLY A 256 -8.63 -2.46 9.16
CA GLY A 256 -9.25 -2.70 7.85
C GLY A 256 -8.26 -2.60 6.67
N PHE A 257 -6.96 -2.60 6.94
CA PHE A 257 -5.89 -2.64 5.95
C PHE A 257 -5.00 -3.86 6.15
N ALA A 258 -4.34 -4.29 5.09
CA ALA A 258 -3.30 -5.31 5.17
C ALA A 258 -2.07 -4.91 4.37
N TYR A 259 -0.89 -5.17 4.92
CA TYR A 259 0.40 -4.95 4.27
C TYR A 259 1.17 -6.26 4.17
N LEU A 260 1.72 -6.50 2.99
CA LEU A 260 2.50 -7.69 2.68
C LEU A 260 3.82 -7.29 2.07
N GLU A 261 4.85 -8.05 2.40
CA GLU A 261 6.19 -7.87 1.87
C GLU A 261 6.86 -9.23 1.70
N VAL A 262 7.55 -9.41 0.58
CA VAL A 262 8.40 -10.56 0.31
C VAL A 262 9.74 -10.07 -0.22
N GLN A 263 10.80 -10.82 0.12
CA GLN A 263 12.16 -10.54 -0.30
C GLN A 263 12.77 -11.81 -0.86
N ALA A 264 13.51 -11.69 -1.95
CA ALA A 264 14.40 -12.72 -2.47
C ALA A 264 15.84 -12.21 -2.38
N ASN A 265 16.76 -13.09 -2.00
CA ASN A 265 18.19 -12.82 -1.96
C ASN A 265 18.88 -13.58 -3.11
N GLY A 266 19.82 -12.94 -3.80
CA GLY A 266 20.47 -13.52 -4.97
C GLY A 266 21.30 -12.50 -5.72
N LYS A 267 21.55 -12.73 -7.01
CA LYS A 267 22.03 -11.69 -7.92
C LYS A 267 20.90 -11.40 -8.90
N PHE A 268 20.38 -10.19 -8.87
CA PHE A 268 19.25 -9.78 -9.69
C PHE A 268 19.68 -8.80 -10.79
N THR A 269 18.85 -8.67 -11.82
CA THR A 269 19.05 -7.68 -12.88
C THR A 269 18.07 -6.52 -12.73
N LEU A 270 18.47 -5.34 -13.22
CA LEU A 270 17.57 -4.18 -13.24
C LEU A 270 16.32 -4.49 -14.05
N GLY A 271 15.15 -4.24 -13.45
CA GLY A 271 13.85 -4.51 -14.06
C GLY A 271 13.30 -5.92 -13.81
N GLN A 272 14.06 -6.81 -13.16
CA GLN A 272 13.55 -8.08 -12.69
C GLN A 272 12.42 -7.86 -11.67
N ARG A 273 11.38 -8.70 -11.74
CA ARG A 273 10.20 -8.61 -10.88
C ARG A 273 9.98 -9.88 -10.09
N LEU A 274 9.42 -9.74 -8.90
CA LEU A 274 8.90 -10.86 -8.12
C LEU A 274 7.41 -11.00 -8.37
N GLU A 275 7.01 -12.17 -8.84
CA GLU A 275 5.62 -12.57 -8.69
C GLU A 275 5.34 -12.87 -7.22
N THR A 276 4.12 -12.62 -6.78
CA THR A 276 3.73 -12.83 -5.38
C THR A 276 2.47 -13.67 -5.31
N GLU A 277 2.53 -14.72 -4.50
CA GLU A 277 1.36 -15.46 -4.07
C GLU A 277 0.94 -14.96 -2.70
N VAL A 278 -0.38 -14.80 -2.52
CA VAL A 278 -0.97 -14.24 -1.31
C VAL A 278 -2.03 -15.19 -0.80
N ARG A 279 -2.15 -15.29 0.53
CA ARG A 279 -3.28 -15.95 1.20
C ARG A 279 -3.73 -15.13 2.40
N ALA A 280 -5.03 -15.13 2.64
CA ALA A 280 -5.65 -14.49 3.78
C ALA A 280 -6.37 -15.54 4.62
N PHE A 281 -6.44 -15.30 5.92
CA PHE A 281 -7.11 -16.17 6.87
C PHE A 281 -8.01 -15.38 7.79
N ASP A 282 -9.07 -16.03 8.25
CA ASP A 282 -9.91 -15.51 9.31
C ASP A 282 -9.33 -15.77 10.71
N ALA A 283 -10.03 -15.30 11.73
CA ALA A 283 -9.61 -15.46 13.13
C ALA A 283 -9.54 -16.94 13.58
N GLN A 284 -10.20 -17.85 12.87
CA GLN A 284 -10.16 -19.29 13.12
C GLN A 284 -9.07 -20.00 12.28
N GLY A 285 -8.31 -19.26 11.48
CA GLY A 285 -7.27 -19.81 10.62
C GLY A 285 -7.81 -20.45 9.32
N ARG A 286 -9.07 -20.21 8.97
CA ARG A 286 -9.64 -20.69 7.70
C ARG A 286 -9.29 -19.73 6.58
N LEU A 287 -9.09 -20.26 5.38
CA LEU A 287 -8.76 -19.45 4.20
C LEU A 287 -9.91 -18.52 3.81
N VAL A 288 -9.57 -17.25 3.61
CA VAL A 288 -10.45 -16.23 3.02
C VAL A 288 -10.00 -16.02 1.57
N PRO A 289 -10.92 -16.04 0.58
CA PRO A 289 -10.57 -15.81 -0.81
C PRO A 289 -9.89 -14.45 -1.03
N VAL A 290 -8.76 -14.43 -1.74
CA VAL A 290 -8.05 -13.22 -2.17
C VAL A 290 -8.22 -13.14 -3.69
N GLY A 291 -9.03 -12.20 -4.17
CA GLY A 291 -9.37 -12.07 -5.59
C GLY A 291 -8.55 -11.01 -6.30
#